data_AF-A0A0A1E265-F1
#
_entry.id   AF-A0A0A1E265-F1
#
_cell.length_a   1.000
_cell.length_b   1.000
_cell.length_c   1.000
_cell.angle_alpha   90.00
_cell.angle_beta   90.00
_cell.angle_gamma   90.00
#
_symmetry.space_group_name_H-M   'P 1'
#
loop_
_entity.id
_entity.type
_entity.pdbx_description
1 polymer ?
#
loop_
_entity_poly.entity_id
_entity_poly.type
_entity_poly.pdbx_seq_one_letter_code
_entity_poly.pdbx_strand_id
1 'polypeptide(L)'
;MKMIAFRLSDDELKLAEHNAISSGFTSINTFARHNVLNVDVQPSNIPVSNESSKAVKTCLYPHEIELVKRNAALHGMSMSREIAIRVRQSLLKNEVCLYPDEVKELKKLSTAVDRVGRNIHFIIKGERFCTVNDPDFRKDVIEVIELCKQIDSKLETLTKSVVNRFG
;
A
#
# COMPACT_ATOMS: atom_id res chain seq x y z
N MET A 1 -22.94 -24.60 -15.36
CA MET A 1 -23.24 -23.30 -14.73
C MET A 1 -23.58 -23.56 -13.27
N LYS A 2 -22.99 -22.84 -12.32
CA LYS A 2 -23.13 -23.17 -10.88
C LYS A 2 -23.73 -21.97 -10.15
N MET A 3 -24.88 -22.17 -9.52
CA MET A 3 -25.48 -21.15 -8.65
C MET A 3 -24.70 -21.07 -7.34
N ILE A 4 -24.41 -19.85 -6.90
CA ILE A 4 -23.71 -19.57 -5.64
C ILE A 4 -24.69 -18.82 -4.75
N ALA A 5 -25.04 -19.43 -3.61
CA ALA A 5 -25.85 -18.81 -2.58
C ALA A 5 -24.93 -18.24 -1.49
N PHE A 6 -25.25 -17.06 -0.98
CA PHE A 6 -24.61 -16.49 0.20
C PHE A 6 -25.68 -16.07 1.20
N ARG A 7 -25.30 -16.10 2.48
CA ARG A 7 -26.21 -15.78 3.58
C ARG A 7 -26.01 -14.32 3.94
N LEU A 8 -27.12 -13.60 3.94
CA LEU A 8 -27.26 -12.30 4.58
C LEU A 8 -28.01 -12.54 5.89
N SER A 9 -27.72 -11.77 6.92
CA SER A 9 -28.66 -11.62 8.02
C SER A 9 -29.96 -10.98 7.52
N ASP A 10 -31.06 -11.16 8.24
CA ASP A 10 -32.35 -10.61 7.84
C ASP A 10 -32.31 -9.06 7.70
N ASP A 11 -31.46 -8.41 8.50
CA ASP A 11 -31.28 -6.95 8.45
C ASP A 11 -30.46 -6.52 7.23
N GLU A 12 -29.41 -7.27 6.89
CA GLU A 12 -28.62 -7.02 5.68
C GLU A 12 -29.42 -7.32 4.40
N LEU A 13 -30.30 -8.32 4.44
CA LEU A 13 -31.19 -8.66 3.34
C LEU A 13 -32.16 -7.50 3.07
N LYS A 14 -32.83 -7.00 4.10
CA LYS A 14 -33.73 -5.85 3.99
C LYS A 14 -33.02 -4.60 3.50
N LEU A 15 -31.81 -4.33 4.00
CA LEU A 15 -31.01 -3.19 3.56
C LEU A 15 -30.62 -3.31 2.08
N ALA A 16 -30.23 -4.52 1.64
CA ALA A 16 -29.85 -4.76 0.26
C ALA A 16 -31.06 -4.72 -0.70
N GLU A 17 -32.25 -5.17 -0.27
CA GLU A 17 -33.49 -5.05 -1.04
C GLU A 17 -33.88 -3.58 -1.23
N HIS A 18 -33.81 -2.78 -0.16
CA HIS A 18 -34.07 -1.35 -0.21
C HIS A 18 -33.09 -0.63 -1.16
N ASN A 19 -31.81 -0.98 -1.09
CA ASN A 19 -30.78 -0.39 -1.95
C ASN A 19 -30.94 -0.82 -3.41
N ALA A 20 -31.37 -2.05 -3.68
CA ALA A 20 -31.64 -2.52 -5.04
C ALA A 20 -32.78 -1.73 -5.69
N ILE A 21 -33.89 -1.53 -4.96
CA ILE A 21 -35.04 -0.74 -5.44
C ILE A 21 -34.64 0.71 -5.66
N SER A 22 -33.93 1.30 -4.69
CA SER A 22 -33.46 2.69 -4.76
C SER A 22 -32.47 2.93 -5.90
N SER A 23 -31.72 1.90 -6.30
CA SER A 23 -30.77 1.93 -7.42
C SER A 23 -31.41 1.58 -8.77
N GLY A 24 -32.73 1.39 -8.83
CA GLY A 24 -33.47 1.11 -10.07
C GLY A 24 -33.43 -0.34 -10.55
N PHE A 25 -33.03 -1.29 -9.70
CA PHE A 25 -32.99 -2.71 -10.04
C PHE A 25 -34.28 -3.42 -9.63
N THR A 26 -34.76 -4.31 -10.49
CA THR A 26 -36.00 -5.07 -10.28
C THR A 26 -35.85 -6.25 -9.31
N SER A 27 -34.62 -6.65 -9.00
CA SER A 27 -34.35 -7.69 -7.99
C SER A 27 -32.97 -7.54 -7.36
N ILE A 28 -32.87 -8.00 -6.11
CA ILE A 28 -31.60 -8.05 -5.36
C ILE A 28 -30.54 -8.91 -6.07
N ASN A 29 -30.94 -9.94 -6.80
CA ASN A 29 -30.01 -10.81 -7.53
C ASN A 29 -29.38 -10.10 -8.73
N THR A 30 -30.17 -9.29 -9.45
CA THR A 30 -29.66 -8.46 -10.57
C THR A 30 -28.76 -7.36 -10.03
N PHE A 31 -29.14 -6.75 -8.90
CA PHE A 31 -28.32 -5.76 -8.20
C PHE A 31 -27.00 -6.35 -7.71
N ALA A 32 -27.02 -7.53 -7.09
CA ALA A 32 -25.83 -8.24 -6.63
C ALA A 32 -24.92 -8.59 -7.80
N ARG A 33 -25.46 -9.12 -8.90
CA ARG A 33 -24.69 -9.40 -10.12
C ARG A 33 -24.09 -8.14 -10.71
N HIS A 34 -24.82 -7.03 -10.73
CA HIS A 34 -24.34 -5.75 -11.25
C HIS A 34 -23.21 -5.17 -10.39
N ASN A 35 -23.33 -5.17 -9.07
CA ASN A 35 -22.27 -4.69 -8.16
C ASN A 35 -21.04 -5.60 -8.12
N VAL A 36 -21.21 -6.91 -8.37
CA VAL A 36 -20.08 -7.81 -8.61
C VAL A 36 -19.29 -7.40 -9.88
N LEU A 37 -19.94 -6.72 -10.83
CA LEU A 37 -19.36 -6.37 -12.13
C LEU A 37 -18.96 -4.90 -12.28
N ASN A 38 -19.56 -3.98 -11.51
CA ASN A 38 -19.26 -2.54 -11.55
C ASN A 38 -18.63 -2.07 -10.22
N VAL A 39 -17.39 -1.55 -10.30
CA VAL A 39 -16.63 -1.06 -9.15
C VAL A 39 -16.39 0.44 -9.28
N ASP A 40 -17.38 1.24 -8.84
CA ASP A 40 -17.16 2.66 -8.52
C ASP A 40 -16.95 2.81 -7.02
N VAL A 41 -15.82 3.42 -6.65
CA VAL A 41 -15.25 3.38 -5.29
C VAL A 41 -15.54 4.68 -4.55
N GLN A 42 -16.35 4.60 -3.49
CA GLN A 42 -16.35 5.58 -2.41
C GLN A 42 -15.63 4.95 -1.19
N PRO A 43 -14.62 5.61 -0.62
CA PRO A 43 -13.83 5.05 0.47
C PRO A 43 -14.61 5.13 1.80
N SER A 44 -14.93 3.98 2.37
CA SER A 44 -15.43 3.88 3.75
C SER A 44 -14.25 3.80 4.73
N ASN A 45 -14.26 4.64 5.77
CA ASN A 45 -13.36 4.50 6.91
C ASN A 45 -13.77 3.27 7.72
N ILE A 46 -13.08 2.15 7.53
CA ILE A 46 -13.34 0.91 8.26
C ILE A 46 -12.60 0.95 9.61
N PRO A 47 -13.29 0.90 10.76
CA PRO A 47 -12.64 0.83 12.06
C PRO A 47 -11.90 -0.51 12.23
N VAL A 48 -10.68 -0.46 12.77
CA VAL A 48 -9.86 -1.64 13.04
C VAL A 48 -10.44 -2.40 14.23
N SER A 49 -11.06 -3.56 13.97
CA SER A 49 -11.57 -4.48 15.01
C SER A 49 -10.49 -5.48 15.43
N ASN A 50 -10.44 -5.81 16.72
CA ASN A 50 -9.56 -6.85 17.29
C ASN A 50 -10.08 -8.29 17.06
N GLU A 51 -11.14 -8.46 16.27
CA GLU A 51 -11.66 -9.77 15.92
C GLU A 51 -10.69 -10.58 15.04
N SER A 52 -10.73 -11.90 15.20
CA SER A 52 -9.90 -12.83 14.43
C SER A 52 -10.12 -12.67 12.92
N SER A 53 -9.03 -12.57 12.15
CA SER A 53 -9.08 -12.39 10.70
C SER A 53 -9.85 -13.53 10.00
N LYS A 54 -10.77 -13.18 9.09
CA LYS A 54 -11.54 -14.16 8.31
C LYS A 54 -10.71 -14.65 7.11
N ALA A 55 -10.73 -15.96 6.87
CA ALA A 55 -10.03 -16.57 5.74
C ALA A 55 -10.80 -16.34 4.43
N VAL A 56 -10.19 -15.63 3.48
CA VAL A 56 -10.71 -15.44 2.12
C VAL A 56 -10.10 -16.48 1.19
N LYS A 57 -10.94 -17.14 0.38
CA LYS A 57 -10.50 -18.12 -0.62
C LYS A 57 -10.81 -17.60 -2.03
N THR A 58 -9.87 -17.81 -2.94
CA THR A 58 -10.02 -17.46 -4.36
C THR A 58 -9.67 -18.66 -5.23
N CYS A 59 -10.24 -18.73 -6.43
CA CYS A 59 -9.97 -19.76 -7.42
C CYS A 59 -9.13 -19.15 -8.54
N LEU A 60 -8.00 -19.79 -8.86
CA LEU A 60 -7.10 -19.37 -9.93
C LEU A 60 -6.92 -20.52 -10.92
N TYR A 61 -6.83 -20.20 -12.20
CA TYR A 61 -6.42 -21.13 -13.24
C TYR A 61 -4.95 -21.55 -13.04
N PRO A 62 -4.51 -22.71 -13.57
CA PRO A 62 -3.15 -23.19 -13.39
C PRO A 62 -2.06 -22.17 -13.80
N HIS A 63 -2.26 -21.47 -14.92
CA HIS A 63 -1.33 -20.45 -15.40
C HIS A 63 -1.24 -19.23 -14.48
N GLU A 64 -2.34 -18.83 -13.84
CA GLU A 64 -2.39 -17.73 -12.86
C GLU A 64 -1.65 -18.13 -11.58
N ILE A 65 -1.80 -19.38 -11.14
CA ILE A 65 -1.08 -19.93 -9.98
C ILE A 65 0.44 -19.85 -10.21
N GLU A 66 0.91 -20.27 -11.37
CA GLU A 66 2.33 -20.20 -11.71
C GLU A 66 2.85 -18.76 -11.76
N LEU A 67 2.04 -17.83 -12.27
CA LEU A 67 2.38 -16.41 -12.32
C LEU A 67 2.51 -15.81 -10.91
N VAL A 68 1.54 -16.08 -10.02
CA VAL A 68 1.60 -15.61 -8.63
C VAL A 68 2.76 -16.26 -7.88
N LYS A 69 3.03 -17.55 -8.08
CA LYS A 69 4.18 -18.24 -7.48
C LYS A 69 5.51 -17.60 -7.89
N ARG A 70 5.69 -17.30 -9.18
CA ARG A 70 6.90 -16.61 -9.67
C ARG A 70 7.07 -15.24 -9.01
N ASN A 71 6.02 -14.44 -8.95
CA ASN A 71 6.09 -13.11 -8.34
C ASN A 71 6.36 -13.17 -6.83
N ALA A 72 5.70 -14.10 -6.12
CA ALA A 72 5.97 -14.31 -4.70
C ALA A 72 7.43 -14.68 -4.43
N ALA A 73 8.03 -15.54 -5.27
CA ALA A 73 9.44 -15.89 -5.18
C ALA A 73 10.37 -14.71 -5.47
N LEU A 74 10.06 -13.89 -6.49
CA LEU A 74 10.82 -12.66 -6.80
C LEU A 74 10.83 -11.68 -5.62
N HIS A 75 9.73 -11.58 -4.87
CA HIS A 75 9.61 -10.71 -3.71
C HIS A 75 9.96 -11.39 -2.37
N GLY A 76 10.56 -12.59 -2.40
CA GLY A 76 11.00 -13.31 -1.21
C GLY A 76 9.87 -13.64 -0.22
N MET A 77 8.65 -13.87 -0.71
CA MET A 77 7.47 -14.08 0.13
C MET A 77 6.62 -15.29 -0.27
N SER A 78 5.65 -15.66 0.58
CA SER A 78 4.70 -16.72 0.27
C SER A 78 3.67 -16.26 -0.76
N MET A 79 3.16 -17.21 -1.55
CA MET A 79 2.05 -16.99 -2.49
C MET A 79 0.81 -16.40 -1.80
N SER A 80 0.52 -16.81 -0.57
CA SER A 80 -0.59 -16.27 0.22
C SER A 80 -0.41 -14.79 0.55
N ARG A 81 0.83 -14.36 0.85
CA ARG A 81 1.15 -12.98 1.16
C ARG A 81 1.09 -12.09 -0.08
N GLU A 82 1.59 -12.60 -1.21
CA GLU A 82 1.49 -11.95 -2.52
C GLU A 82 0.03 -11.68 -2.91
N ILE A 83 -0.84 -12.69 -2.79
CA ILE A 83 -2.28 -12.56 -3.06
C ILE A 83 -2.92 -11.55 -2.09
N ALA A 84 -2.60 -11.63 -0.81
CA ALA A 84 -3.15 -10.71 0.18
C ALA A 84 -2.78 -9.25 -0.11
N ILE A 85 -1.56 -8.98 -0.57
CA ILE A 85 -1.12 -7.62 -0.92
C ILE A 85 -1.84 -7.13 -2.19
N ARG A 86 -1.97 -7.97 -3.22
CA ARG A 86 -2.75 -7.66 -4.43
C ARG A 86 -4.20 -7.32 -4.09
N VAL A 87 -4.83 -8.13 -3.26
CA VAL A 87 -6.22 -7.92 -2.81
C VAL A 87 -6.34 -6.63 -1.99
N ARG A 88 -5.45 -6.40 -1.02
CA ARG A 88 -5.47 -5.15 -0.24
C ARG A 88 -5.24 -3.92 -1.10
N GLN A 89 -4.30 -3.94 -2.05
CA GLN A 89 -4.07 -2.82 -2.95
C GLN A 89 -5.29 -2.54 -3.85
N SER A 90 -6.02 -3.57 -4.24
CA SER A 90 -7.27 -3.42 -5.01
C SER A 90 -8.43 -2.87 -4.18
N LEU A 91 -8.59 -3.34 -2.93
CA LEU A 91 -9.72 -2.99 -2.05
C LEU A 91 -9.50 -1.69 -1.27
N LEU A 92 -8.26 -1.47 -0.84
CA LEU A 92 -7.84 -0.37 0.03
C LEU A 92 -6.95 0.58 -0.78
N LYS A 93 -7.51 1.16 -1.85
CA LYS A 93 -6.78 2.03 -2.79
C LYS A 93 -6.11 3.24 -2.11
N ASN A 94 -6.61 3.64 -0.95
CA ASN A 94 -6.07 4.74 -0.15
C ASN A 94 -5.03 4.29 0.89
N GLU A 95 -4.82 2.97 1.08
CA GLU A 95 -3.83 2.43 2.00
C GLU A 95 -2.55 2.00 1.29
N VAL A 96 -1.41 2.41 1.88
CA VAL A 96 -0.09 2.11 1.36
C VAL A 96 0.25 0.64 1.65
N CYS A 97 0.15 -0.21 0.63
CA CYS A 97 0.48 -1.64 0.70
C CYS A 97 1.90 -1.90 0.20
N LEU A 98 2.88 -2.00 1.12
CA LEU A 98 4.29 -2.19 0.77
C LEU A 98 4.75 -3.65 0.91
N TYR A 99 5.66 -4.04 0.02
CA TYR A 99 6.43 -5.26 0.16
C TYR A 99 7.50 -5.16 1.25
N PRO A 100 7.97 -6.30 1.79
CA PRO A 100 9.00 -6.32 2.82
C PRO A 100 10.25 -5.51 2.45
N ASP A 101 10.71 -5.63 1.20
CA ASP A 101 11.90 -4.94 0.71
C ASP A 101 11.68 -3.43 0.59
N GLU A 102 10.48 -3.01 0.21
CA GLU A 102 10.11 -1.59 0.15
C GLU A 102 10.03 -0.96 1.54
N VAL A 103 9.48 -1.68 2.52
CA VAL A 103 9.52 -1.27 3.93
C VAL A 103 10.97 -1.15 4.41
N LYS A 104 11.86 -2.06 3.98
CA LYS A 104 13.29 -2.02 4.31
C LYS A 104 13.96 -0.79 3.69
N GLU A 105 13.66 -0.46 2.44
CA GLU A 105 14.18 0.76 1.79
C GLU A 105 13.67 2.04 2.47
N LEU A 106 12.40 2.11 2.86
CA LEU A 106 11.87 3.24 3.64
C LEU A 106 12.59 3.41 4.98
N LYS A 107 12.89 2.31 5.68
CA LYS A 107 13.65 2.38 6.94
C LYS A 107 15.06 2.92 6.74
N LYS A 108 15.74 2.48 5.67
CA LYS A 108 17.05 3.02 5.29
C LYS A 108 16.96 4.52 4.97
N LEU A 109 15.90 4.93 4.29
CA LEU A 109 15.64 6.33 3.96
C LEU A 109 15.46 7.18 5.21
N SER A 110 14.60 6.74 6.14
CA SER A 110 14.38 7.40 7.44
C SER A 110 15.69 7.59 8.20
N THR A 111 16.54 6.55 8.22
CA THR A 111 17.86 6.64 8.90
C THR A 111 18.79 7.65 8.24
N ALA A 112 18.75 7.77 6.91
CA ALA A 112 19.53 8.76 6.17
C ALA A 112 19.05 10.19 6.47
N VAL A 113 17.73 10.41 6.52
CA VAL A 113 17.11 11.69 6.90
C VAL A 113 17.51 12.06 8.34
N ASP A 114 17.45 11.13 9.28
CA ASP A 114 17.87 11.36 10.67
C ASP A 114 19.36 11.73 10.78
N ARG A 115 20.22 11.17 9.91
CA ARG A 115 21.63 11.54 9.83
C ARG A 115 21.80 12.98 9.31
N VAL A 116 21.07 13.35 8.26
CA VAL A 116 21.04 14.73 7.75
C VAL A 116 20.59 15.70 8.85
N GLY A 117 19.48 15.40 9.53
CA GLY A 117 18.95 16.24 10.62
C GLY A 117 19.95 16.42 11.76
N ARG A 118 20.68 15.37 12.16
CA ARG A 118 21.75 15.47 13.16
C ARG A 118 22.92 16.33 12.68
N ASN A 119 23.37 16.16 11.44
CA ASN A 119 24.46 16.96 10.87
C ASN A 119 24.08 18.45 10.82
N ILE A 120 22.88 18.76 10.36
CA ILE A 120 22.34 20.13 10.37
C ILE A 120 22.22 20.66 11.81
N HIS A 121 21.78 19.84 12.76
CA HIS A 121 21.71 20.23 14.17
C HIS A 121 23.08 20.58 14.74
N PHE A 122 24.11 19.78 14.47
CA PHE A 122 25.49 20.06 14.89
C PHE A 122 26.03 21.35 14.26
N ILE A 123 25.69 21.62 13.00
CA ILE A 123 26.01 22.87 12.30
C ILE A 123 25.37 24.08 13.00
N ILE A 124 24.08 24.00 13.35
CA ILE A 124 23.31 25.15 13.88
C ILE A 124 23.56 25.38 15.37
N LYS A 125 23.60 24.31 16.18
CA LYS A 125 23.74 24.36 17.65
C LYS A 125 25.17 24.27 18.14
N GLY A 126 26.10 23.82 17.30
CA GLY A 126 27.50 23.78 17.68
C GLY A 126 27.96 25.21 18.03
N GLU A 127 28.48 25.40 19.22
CA GLU A 127 29.20 26.62 19.65
C GLU A 127 30.49 26.88 18.83
N ARG A 128 30.62 26.27 17.64
CA ARG A 128 31.67 26.55 16.68
C ARG A 128 31.29 27.82 15.93
N PHE A 129 31.92 28.92 16.28
CA PHE A 129 31.98 30.10 15.41
C PHE A 129 32.50 29.66 14.04
N CYS A 130 31.60 29.45 13.07
CA CYS A 130 31.98 29.15 11.71
C CYS A 130 32.69 30.38 11.17
N THR A 131 34.02 30.36 11.18
CA THR A 131 34.82 31.34 10.45
C THR A 131 34.39 31.31 8.99
N VAL A 132 34.21 32.48 8.39
CA VAL A 132 33.90 32.60 6.95
C VAL A 132 34.90 31.75 6.17
N ASN A 133 34.42 30.80 5.37
CA ASN A 133 35.20 29.81 4.61
C ASN A 133 35.86 28.66 5.39
N ASP A 134 35.26 28.17 6.48
CA ASP A 134 35.66 26.90 7.09
C ASP A 134 35.52 25.73 6.06
N PRO A 135 36.64 25.07 5.67
CA PRO A 135 36.62 23.97 4.70
C PRO A 135 35.88 22.73 5.20
N ASP A 136 35.93 22.46 6.50
CA ASP A 136 35.25 21.31 7.11
C ASP A 136 33.74 21.57 7.13
N PHE A 137 33.33 22.80 7.46
CA PHE A 137 31.93 23.20 7.35
C PHE A 137 31.40 23.06 5.92
N ARG A 138 32.19 23.49 4.92
CA ARG A 138 31.81 23.34 3.51
C ARG A 138 31.68 21.87 3.10
N LYS A 139 32.52 20.99 3.65
CA LYS A 139 32.47 19.55 3.41
C LYS A 139 31.21 18.93 4.02
N ASP A 140 30.84 19.33 5.24
CA ASP A 140 29.61 18.87 5.91
C ASP A 140 28.36 19.30 5.14
N VAL A 141 28.33 20.54 4.63
CA VAL A 141 27.24 21.04 3.76
C VAL A 141 27.15 20.23 2.46
N ILE A 142 28.27 19.91 1.82
CA ILE A 142 28.30 19.07 0.62
C ILE A 142 27.80 17.65 0.92
N GLU A 143 28.19 17.04 2.04
CA GLU A 143 27.72 15.72 2.46
C GLU A 143 26.20 15.72 2.68
N VAL A 144 25.66 16.76 3.32
CA VAL A 144 24.21 16.93 3.51
C VAL A 144 23.48 17.04 2.17
N ILE A 145 23.98 17.85 1.24
CA ILE A 145 23.39 17.99 -0.11
C ILE A 145 23.37 16.64 -0.83
N GLU A 146 24.45 15.87 -0.74
CA GLU A 146 24.54 14.57 -1.39
C GLU A 146 23.58 13.54 -0.77
N LEU A 147 23.45 13.54 0.56
CA LEU A 147 22.47 12.70 1.25
C LEU A 147 21.03 13.05 0.84
N CYS A 148 20.69 14.34 0.71
CA CYS A 148 19.38 14.77 0.23
C CYS A 148 19.08 14.28 -1.20
N LYS A 149 20.06 14.38 -2.12
CA LYS A 149 19.90 13.84 -3.48
C LYS A 149 19.68 12.32 -3.50
N GLN A 150 20.40 11.59 -2.64
CA GLN A 150 20.20 10.15 -2.49
C GLN A 150 18.81 9.81 -1.92
N ILE A 151 18.31 10.64 -1.00
CA ILE A 151 16.95 10.51 -0.46
C ILE A 151 15.91 10.69 -1.56
N ASP A 152 16.01 11.76 -2.35
CA ASP A 152 15.10 12.05 -3.46
C ASP A 152 15.08 10.91 -4.48
N SER A 153 16.26 10.44 -4.90
CA SER A 153 16.38 9.34 -5.86
C SER A 153 15.76 8.02 -5.35
N LYS A 154 15.96 7.69 -4.07
CA LYS A 154 15.35 6.49 -3.45
C LYS A 154 13.84 6.63 -3.33
N LEU A 155 13.35 7.82 -2.98
CA LEU A 155 11.93 8.09 -2.86
C LEU A 155 11.23 8.03 -4.21
N GLU A 156 11.84 8.56 -5.28
CA GLU A 156 11.34 8.38 -6.65
C GLU A 156 11.27 6.91 -7.06
N THR A 157 12.33 6.15 -6.78
CA THR A 157 12.42 4.72 -7.13
C THR A 157 11.32 3.93 -6.42
N LEU A 158 11.13 4.18 -5.12
CA LEU A 158 10.08 3.56 -4.33
C LEU A 158 8.68 3.97 -4.85
N THR A 159 8.47 5.24 -5.15
CA THR A 159 7.19 5.74 -5.67
C THR A 159 6.84 5.07 -6.99
N LYS A 160 7.80 4.95 -7.93
CA LYS A 160 7.62 4.23 -9.19
C LYS A 160 7.31 2.75 -8.97
N SER A 161 8.00 2.08 -8.05
CA SER A 161 7.77 0.67 -7.68
C SER A 161 6.36 0.42 -7.15
N VAL A 162 5.83 1.35 -6.34
CA VAL A 162 4.52 1.22 -5.73
C VAL A 162 3.39 1.54 -6.72
N VAL A 163 3.56 2.60 -7.53
CA VAL A 163 2.52 3.09 -8.45
C VAL A 163 2.31 2.18 -9.67
N ASN A 164 3.37 1.59 -10.23
CA ASN A 164 3.31 0.76 -11.45
C ASN A 164 3.37 -0.75 -11.17
N ARG A 165 3.08 -1.19 -9.94
CA ARG A 165 3.32 -2.59 -9.53
C ARG A 165 2.50 -3.62 -10.32
N PHE A 166 1.29 -3.24 -10.73
CA PHE A 166 0.33 -4.12 -11.39
C PHE A 166 -0.28 -3.50 -12.67
N GLY A 167 0.35 -2.44 -13.19
CA GLY A 167 -0.06 -1.70 -14.40
C GLY A 167 1.14 -1.13 -15.12
#